data_AF-A0AAV9SW79-F1
#
_entry.id   AF-A0AAV9SW79-F1
#
_cell.length_a   1.000
_cell.length_b   1.000
_cell.length_c   1.000
_cell.angle_alpha   90.00
_cell.angle_beta   90.00
_cell.angle_gamma   90.00
#
_symmetry.space_group_name_H-M   'P 1'
#
loop_
_entity.id
_entity.type
_entity.pdbx_description
1 polymer ?
#
loop_
_entity_poly.entity_id
_entity_poly.type
_entity_poly.pdbx_seq_one_letter_code
_entity_poly.pdbx_strand_id
1 'polypeptide(L)'
;MMHLPRVEGYSYSLYECLVKLGTTQEKRLMIDIMALRQSYERRELYEVRWIHGDDNLADAFTKATPNQALKNFITTSSAQIQIEG
;
A
#
# COMPACT_ATOMS: atom_id res chain seq x y z
N MET A 1 13.39 -9.98 17.71
CA MET A 1 12.17 -9.19 17.43
C MET A 1 11.93 -9.28 15.93
N MET A 2 11.02 -10.16 15.47
CA MET A 2 10.76 -10.33 14.03
C MET A 2 9.99 -9.10 13.53
N HIS A 3 10.58 -8.36 12.58
CA HIS A 3 9.86 -7.33 11.84
C HIS A 3 8.92 -8.06 10.86
N LEU A 4 7.63 -8.01 11.14
CA LEU A 4 6.59 -8.58 10.29
C LEU A 4 6.29 -7.61 9.14
N PRO A 5 5.90 -8.11 7.95
CA PRO A 5 5.75 -7.28 6.77
C PRO A 5 4.60 -6.28 6.93
N ARG A 6 4.94 -4.98 6.92
CA ARG A 6 4.01 -3.87 6.75
C ARG A 6 3.83 -3.65 5.26
N VAL A 7 2.59 -3.55 4.79
CA VAL A 7 2.32 -3.37 3.36
C VAL A 7 1.86 -1.95 3.10
N GLU A 8 2.68 -1.18 2.38
CA GLU A 8 2.57 0.29 2.33
C GLU A 8 2.29 0.86 0.93
N GLY A 9 2.06 0.04 -0.11
CA GLY A 9 2.07 0.52 -1.50
C GLY A 9 0.87 0.09 -2.35
N TYR A 10 -0.34 0.51 -2.03
CA TYR A 10 -1.53 0.15 -2.81
C TYR A 10 -2.35 1.34 -3.30
N SER A 11 -3.05 1.17 -4.41
CA SER A 11 -3.98 2.18 -4.94
C SER A 11 -5.11 2.46 -3.95
N TYR A 12 -5.66 3.68 -3.99
CA TYR A 12 -6.81 4.07 -3.16
C TYR A 12 -8.01 3.12 -3.34
N SER A 13 -8.27 2.69 -4.59
CA SER A 13 -9.35 1.75 -4.89
C SER A 13 -9.19 0.38 -4.20
N LEU A 14 -7.96 -0.11 -4.04
CA LEU A 14 -7.69 -1.36 -3.34
C LEU A 14 -7.84 -1.18 -1.82
N TYR A 15 -7.40 -0.04 -1.28
CA TYR A 15 -7.65 0.32 0.12
C TYR A 15 -9.16 0.36 0.43
N GLU A 16 -9.95 1.04 -0.40
CA GLU A 16 -11.42 1.07 -0.27
C GLU A 16 -12.01 -0.34 -0.29
N CYS A 17 -11.52 -1.18 -1.21
CA CYS A 17 -12.01 -2.54 -1.37
C CYS A 17 -11.59 -3.49 -0.24
N LEU A 18 -10.54 -3.18 0.53
CA LEU A 18 -10.10 -3.96 1.69
C LEU A 18 -10.70 -3.44 3.00
N VAL A 19 -10.65 -2.12 3.22
CA VAL A 19 -10.97 -1.47 4.49
C VAL A 19 -12.41 -0.97 4.54
N LYS A 20 -12.92 -0.36 3.46
CA LYS A 20 -14.27 0.25 3.43
C LYS A 20 -15.35 -0.67 2.85
N LEU A 21 -15.09 -1.98 2.74
CA LEU A 21 -16.00 -2.97 2.16
C LEU A 21 -16.44 -2.64 0.72
N GLY A 22 -15.62 -1.89 -0.03
CA GLY A 22 -15.84 -1.69 -1.46
C GLY A 22 -15.83 -3.01 -2.23
N THR A 23 -16.42 -3.02 -3.43
CA THR A 23 -16.44 -4.20 -4.32
C THR A 23 -15.86 -3.87 -5.68
N THR A 24 -15.39 -4.88 -6.40
CA THR A 24 -14.95 -4.78 -7.80
C THR A 24 -15.68 -5.82 -8.64
N GLN A 25 -15.93 -5.50 -9.92
CA GLN A 25 -16.51 -6.44 -10.89
C GLN A 25 -15.45 -7.28 -11.61
N GLU A 26 -14.17 -6.96 -11.43
CA GLU A 26 -13.06 -7.69 -12.06
C GLU A 26 -12.81 -8.99 -11.28
N LYS A 27 -13.09 -10.12 -11.93
CA LYS A 27 -13.16 -11.43 -11.28
C LYS A 27 -11.80 -11.88 -10.74
N ARG A 28 -10.69 -11.55 -11.42
CA ARG A 28 -9.36 -11.97 -10.97
C ARG A 28 -8.93 -11.14 -9.75
N LEU A 29 -9.10 -9.82 -9.80
CA LEU A 29 -8.84 -8.92 -8.67
C LEU A 29 -9.67 -9.29 -7.43
N MET A 30 -10.91 -9.74 -7.61
CA MET A 30 -11.73 -10.23 -6.49
C MET A 30 -11.07 -11.42 -5.76
N ILE A 31 -10.44 -12.35 -6.48
CA ILE A 31 -9.72 -13.48 -5.89
C ILE A 31 -8.54 -12.97 -5.06
N ASP A 32 -7.75 -12.05 -5.61
CA ASP A 32 -6.58 -11.49 -4.93
C ASP A 32 -6.98 -10.70 -3.68
N ILE A 33 -8.06 -9.91 -3.75
CA ILE A 33 -8.62 -9.18 -2.60
C ILE A 33 -9.10 -10.15 -1.52
N MET A 34 -9.80 -11.24 -1.90
CA MET A 34 -10.26 -12.24 -0.93
C MET A 34 -9.08 -12.93 -0.23
N ALA A 35 -8.00 -13.23 -0.96
CA ALA A 35 -6.79 -13.79 -0.36
C ALA A 35 -6.15 -12.82 0.65
N LEU A 36 -6.04 -11.53 0.29
CA LEU A 36 -5.51 -10.50 1.20
C LEU A 36 -6.38 -10.35 2.47
N ARG A 37 -7.70 -10.39 2.34
CA ARG A 37 -8.63 -10.37 3.48
C ARG A 37 -8.41 -11.56 4.40
N GLN A 38 -8.26 -12.77 3.86
CA GLN A 38 -7.98 -13.97 4.65
C GLN A 38 -6.63 -13.85 5.38
N SER A 39 -5.58 -13.35 4.72
CA SER A 39 -4.28 -13.11 5.37
C SER A 39 -4.37 -12.08 6.49
N TYR A 40 -5.19 -11.04 6.33
CA TYR A 40 -5.46 -10.07 7.40
C TYR A 40 -6.17 -10.74 8.60
N GLU A 41 -7.21 -11.53 8.36
CA GLU A 41 -7.92 -12.28 9.41
C GLU A 41 -7.00 -13.27 10.14
N ARG A 42 -6.06 -13.89 9.42
CA ARG A 42 -5.03 -14.78 9.96
C ARG A 42 -3.88 -14.05 10.66
N ARG A 43 -3.89 -12.72 10.68
CA ARG A 43 -2.81 -11.87 11.23
C ARG A 43 -1.44 -12.11 10.56
N GLU A 44 -1.47 -12.54 9.29
CA GLU A 44 -0.29 -12.55 8.42
C GLU A 44 0.01 -11.11 7.95
N LEU A 45 -1.04 -10.28 7.87
CA LEU A 45 -0.99 -8.83 7.66
C LEU A 45 -1.51 -8.12 8.92
N TYR A 46 -0.80 -7.08 9.37
CA TYR A 46 -1.11 -6.38 10.62
C TYR A 46 -1.84 -5.05 10.39
N GLU A 47 -1.44 -4.30 9.36
CA GLU A 47 -2.02 -3.01 9.03
C GLU A 47 -2.11 -2.85 7.52
N VAL A 48 -3.20 -2.24 7.09
CA VAL A 48 -3.39 -1.73 5.72
C VAL A 48 -3.64 -0.23 5.85
N ARG A 49 -2.75 0.58 5.28
CA ARG A 49 -2.85 2.04 5.29
C ARG A 49 -2.76 2.56 3.86
N TRP A 50 -3.43 3.68 3.60
CA TRP A 50 -3.29 4.37 2.34
C TRP A 50 -2.28 5.51 2.49
N ILE A 51 -1.35 5.58 1.53
CA ILE A 51 -0.32 6.60 1.44
C ILE A 51 -0.57 7.40 0.16
N HIS A 52 -0.53 8.73 0.27
CA HIS A 52 -0.67 9.61 -0.87
C HIS A 52 0.40 9.29 -1.94
N GLY A 53 0.03 9.32 -3.22
CA GLY A 53 0.92 8.87 -4.30
C GLY A 53 2.26 9.64 -4.37
N ASP A 54 2.24 10.92 -4.02
CA ASP A 54 3.44 11.76 -4.00
C ASP A 54 4.45 11.36 -2.91
N ASP A 55 3.96 10.72 -1.85
CA ASP A 55 4.75 10.25 -0.70
C ASP A 55 5.07 8.75 -0.77
N ASN A 56 4.44 8.02 -1.70
CA ASN A 56 4.59 6.57 -1.82
C ASN A 56 5.88 6.20 -2.58
N LEU A 57 6.88 5.67 -1.86
CA LEU A 57 8.12 5.20 -2.48
C LEU A 57 7.91 4.03 -3.46
N ALA A 58 6.93 3.16 -3.22
CA ALA A 58 6.64 2.04 -4.12
C ALA A 58 6.11 2.53 -5.48
N ASP A 59 5.35 3.63 -5.51
CA ASP A 59 4.92 4.29 -6.73
C ASP A 59 6.12 4.80 -7.55
N ALA A 60 7.10 5.40 -6.89
CA ALA A 60 8.34 5.86 -7.52
C ALA A 60 9.16 4.72 -8.14
N PHE A 61 9.17 3.53 -7.51
CA PHE A 61 9.89 2.36 -8.01
C PHE A 61 9.22 1.68 -9.21
N THR A 62 7.92 1.92 -9.41
CA THR A 62 7.15 1.29 -10.49
C THR A 62 6.93 2.20 -11.69
N LYS A 63 7.14 3.51 -11.53
CA LYS A 63 7.05 4.51 -12.60
C LYS A 63 8.41 4.81 -13.21
N ALA A 64 8.39 5.23 -14.48
CA ALA A 64 9.61 5.63 -15.20
C ALA A 64 10.23 6.93 -14.66
N THR A 65 9.43 7.77 -13.98
CA THR A 65 9.87 9.06 -13.44
C THR A 65 9.85 9.04 -11.91
N PRO A 66 10.93 9.47 -11.23
CA PRO A 66 10.98 9.50 -9.77
C PRO A 66 10.05 10.59 -9.20
N ASN A 67 9.29 10.24 -8.16
CA ASN A 67 8.49 11.20 -7.41
C ASN A 67 9.34 11.96 -6.37
N GLN A 68 8.73 12.92 -5.68
CA GLN A 68 9.43 13.74 -4.68
C GLN A 68 9.89 12.90 -3.48
N ALA A 69 9.11 11.90 -3.05
CA ALA A 69 9.49 10.99 -1.98
C ALA A 69 10.82 10.29 -2.25
N LEU A 70 11.01 9.75 -3.46
CA LEU A 70 12.26 9.06 -3.82
C LEU A 70 13.45 10.02 -3.87
N LYS A 71 13.25 11.24 -4.40
CA LYS A 71 14.30 12.27 -4.41
C LYS A 71 14.73 12.64 -2.99
N ASN A 72 13.77 12.92 -2.12
CA ASN A 72 14.02 13.25 -0.71
C ASN A 72 14.70 12.09 0.03
N PHE A 73 14.27 10.86 -0.24
CA PHE A 73 14.85 9.67 0.36
C PHE A 73 16.33 9.50 -0.03
N ILE A 74 16.67 9.66 -1.30
CA ILE A 74 18.07 9.58 -1.76
C ILE A 74 18.94 10.66 -1.09
N THR A 75 18.43 11.88 -0.92
CA THR A 75 19.20 12.98 -0.32
C THR A 75 19.33 12.87 1.19
N THR A 76 18.27 12.47 1.89
CA THR A 76 18.21 12.51 3.36
C THR A 76 18.38 11.16 4.03
N SER A 77 18.34 10.06 3.25
CA SER A 77 18.22 8.68 3.75
C SER A 77 17.01 8.47 4.67
N SER A 78 15.99 9.33 4.57
CA SER A 78 14.78 9.30 5.37
C SER A 78 13.56 9.49 4.49
N ALA A 79 12.46 8.81 4.83
CA ALA A 79 11.18 8.94 4.16
C ALA A 79 10.17 9.57 5.10
N GLN A 80 9.45 10.58 4.61
CA GLN A 80 8.26 11.12 5.27
C GLN A 80 7.06 10.65 4.47
N ILE A 81 6.10 10.02 5.16
CA ILE A 81 4.89 9.49 4.54
C ILE A 81 3.67 10.16 5.18
N GLN A 82 2.82 10.79 4.37
CA GLN A 82 1.49 11.17 4.80
C GLN A 82 0.56 9.97 4.72
N ILE A 83 -0.03 9.61 5.85
CA ILE A 83 -1.00 8.54 5.95
C ILE A 83 -2.38 9.18 6.13
N GLU A 84 -3.35 8.78 5.31
CA GLU A 84 -4.75 9.19 5.48
C GLU A 84 -5.63 7.97 5.81
N GLY A 85 -6.69 8.21 6.60
CA GLY A 85 -7.59 7.17 7.10
C GLY A 85 -7.35 6.81 8.55
#